data_AF-A0A528GSZ4-F1
#
_entry.id   AF-A0A528GSZ4-F1
#
_cell.length_a   1.000
_cell.length_b   1.000
_cell.length_c   1.000
_cell.angle_alpha   90.00
_cell.angle_beta   90.00
_cell.angle_gamma   90.00
#
_symmetry.space_group_name_H-M   'P 1'
#
loop_
_entity.id
_entity.type
_entity.pdbx_description
1 polymer ?
#
loop_
_entity_poly.entity_id
_entity_poly.type
_entity_poly.pdbx_seq_one_letter_code
_entity_poly.pdbx_strand_id
1 'polypeptide(L)'
;GFERVTKEAFDLVIMNPPYVRSERQGATDYSRTYSEVSHRGTDLSAFFVYRALRQWVKPGGTLAFIVPIGLMEAEYGGPLRRVLREYKIKLIADLEGLGRTTFRGIKRPTVIVVVEKTAPSTDDDVEMLQLDESCIT
;
A
#
# COMPACT_ATOMS: atom_id res chain seq x y z
N GLY A 1 -3.46 -7.42 17.95
CA GLY A 1 -2.73 -6.89 16.78
C GLY A 1 -3.31 -5.55 16.37
N PHE A 2 -2.87 -5.01 15.23
CA PHE A 2 -3.37 -3.76 14.63
C PHE A 2 -4.88 -3.76 14.36
N GLU A 3 -5.52 -4.91 14.52
CA GLU A 3 -6.96 -5.08 14.38
C GLU A 3 -7.82 -4.32 15.40
N ARG A 4 -7.18 -3.77 16.44
CA ARG A 4 -7.84 -2.98 17.49
C ARG A 4 -7.61 -1.47 17.34
N VAL A 5 -6.94 -1.03 16.27
CA VAL A 5 -6.56 0.38 16.10
C VAL A 5 -7.79 1.29 16.05
N THR A 6 -8.80 0.93 15.23
CA THR A 6 -10.08 1.63 15.20
C THR A 6 -11.13 0.80 14.45
N LYS A 7 -12.40 1.05 14.77
CA LYS A 7 -13.58 0.57 14.04
C LYS A 7 -14.26 1.67 13.21
N GLU A 8 -13.75 2.90 13.31
CA GLU A 8 -14.28 4.05 12.58
C GLU A 8 -13.68 4.13 11.17
N ALA A 9 -14.42 4.77 10.27
CA ALA A 9 -13.98 5.06 8.91
C ALA A 9 -13.82 6.58 8.72
N PHE A 10 -12.85 6.96 7.89
CA PHE A 10 -12.42 8.33 7.66
C PHE A 10 -12.53 8.70 6.18
N ASP A 11 -12.65 10.00 5.92
CA ASP A 11 -12.65 10.55 4.56
C ASP A 11 -11.24 10.52 3.94
N LEU A 12 -10.19 10.56 4.77
CA LEU A 12 -8.80 10.45 4.37
C LEU A 12 -8.02 9.56 5.34
N VAL A 13 -7.30 8.58 4.80
CA VAL A 13 -6.34 7.75 5.53
C VAL A 13 -4.98 7.90 4.88
N ILE A 14 -3.97 8.28 5.66
CA ILE A 14 -2.56 8.36 5.23
C ILE A 14 -1.77 7.37 6.07
N MET A 15 -0.94 6.52 5.44
CA MET A 15 -0.19 5.54 6.20
C MET A 15 1.19 5.19 5.65
N ASN A 16 2.10 4.92 6.59
CA ASN A 16 3.35 4.21 6.38
C ASN A 16 3.25 2.89 7.19
N PRO A 17 2.71 1.81 6.60
CA PRO A 17 2.47 0.57 7.31
C PRO A 17 3.80 -0.13 7.67
N PRO A 18 3.79 -1.05 8.64
CA PRO A 18 4.99 -1.78 9.00
C PRO A 18 5.44 -2.74 7.88
N TYR A 19 6.71 -2.64 7.47
CA TYR A 19 7.31 -3.49 6.42
C TYR A 19 7.95 -4.73 7.03
N VAL A 20 7.13 -5.77 7.26
CA VAL A 20 7.57 -7.00 7.92
C VAL A 20 7.33 -8.19 7.00
N ARG A 21 8.43 -8.75 6.48
CA ARG A 21 8.38 -9.97 5.68
C ARG A 21 7.76 -11.13 6.47
N SER A 22 7.08 -12.03 5.77
CA SER A 22 6.36 -13.18 6.36
C SER A 22 7.17 -13.98 7.38
N GLU A 23 8.46 -14.19 7.16
CA GLU A 23 9.33 -14.99 8.04
C GLU A 23 9.56 -14.33 9.41
N ARG A 24 9.22 -13.03 9.54
CA ARG A 24 9.42 -12.20 10.73
C ARG A 24 8.11 -11.75 11.39
N GLN A 25 6.95 -12.20 10.91
CA GLN A 25 5.65 -11.78 11.42
C GLN A 25 5.26 -12.40 12.78
N GLY A 26 6.11 -13.27 13.34
CA GLY A 26 5.88 -13.94 14.62
C GLY A 26 4.81 -15.04 14.52
N ALA A 27 4.20 -15.40 15.65
CA ALA A 27 3.24 -16.51 15.73
C ALA A 27 1.81 -16.16 15.26
N THR A 28 1.54 -14.88 14.94
CA THR A 28 0.19 -14.47 14.51
C THR A 28 0.00 -14.76 13.03
N ASP A 29 -0.90 -15.69 12.72
CA ASP A 29 -1.26 -16.03 11.36
C ASP A 29 -2.37 -15.11 10.85
N TYR A 30 -1.98 -14.09 10.09
CA TYR A 30 -2.90 -13.16 9.43
C TYR A 30 -3.57 -13.76 8.18
N SER A 31 -3.07 -14.89 7.68
CA SER A 31 -3.48 -15.40 6.36
C SER A 31 -4.93 -15.88 6.33
N ARG A 32 -5.45 -16.37 7.45
CA ARG A 32 -6.86 -16.76 7.58
C ARG A 32 -7.79 -15.56 7.57
N THR A 33 -7.45 -14.51 8.30
CA THR A 33 -8.27 -13.30 8.42
C THR A 33 -8.28 -12.50 7.12
N TYR A 34 -7.14 -12.45 6.42
CA TYR A 34 -6.95 -11.66 5.21
C TYR A 34 -6.66 -12.56 4.00
N SER A 35 -7.42 -13.65 3.87
CA SER A 35 -7.21 -14.68 2.84
C SER A 35 -7.22 -14.13 1.42
N GLU A 36 -8.03 -13.10 1.15
CA GLU A 36 -8.14 -12.43 -0.14
C GLU A 36 -6.81 -11.82 -0.63
N VAL A 37 -5.97 -11.34 0.29
CA VAL A 37 -4.66 -10.76 -0.02
C VAL A 37 -3.49 -11.62 0.44
N SER A 38 -3.77 -12.85 0.87
CA SER A 38 -2.77 -13.78 1.36
C SER A 38 -2.14 -14.57 0.23
N HIS A 39 -0.81 -14.69 0.30
CA HIS A 39 0.02 -15.49 -0.57
C HIS A 39 1.23 -15.98 0.24
N ARG A 40 1.93 -16.98 -0.28
CA ARG A 40 3.24 -17.36 0.28
C ARG A 40 4.16 -16.14 0.23
N GLY A 41 4.70 -15.74 1.38
CA GLY A 41 5.62 -14.61 1.46
C GLY A 41 4.98 -13.23 1.64
N THR A 42 3.65 -13.12 1.80
CA THR A 42 2.98 -11.82 1.94
C THR A 42 3.59 -10.97 3.04
N ASP A 43 3.98 -9.74 2.70
CA ASP A 43 4.45 -8.74 3.64
C ASP A 43 3.29 -8.19 4.49
N LEU A 44 3.54 -7.91 5.76
CA LEU A 44 2.53 -7.42 6.71
C LEU A 44 1.87 -6.12 6.22
N SER A 45 2.60 -5.27 5.49
CA SER A 45 2.06 -4.05 4.90
C SER A 45 0.88 -4.31 3.97
N ALA A 46 0.83 -5.45 3.28
CA ALA A 46 -0.28 -5.80 2.41
C ALA A 46 -1.60 -5.95 3.19
N PHE A 47 -1.54 -6.56 4.38
CA PHE A 47 -2.71 -6.71 5.25
C PHE A 47 -3.19 -5.36 5.79
N PHE A 48 -2.27 -4.43 6.07
CA PHE A 48 -2.62 -3.07 6.47
C PHE A 48 -3.30 -2.30 5.34
N VAL A 49 -2.76 -2.34 4.12
CA VAL A 49 -3.37 -1.67 2.94
C VAL A 49 -4.76 -2.23 2.68
N TYR A 50 -4.89 -3.55 2.65
CA TYR A 50 -6.18 -4.20 2.45
C TYR A 50 -7.20 -3.78 3.50
N ARG A 51 -6.81 -3.81 4.79
CA ARG A 51 -7.69 -3.40 5.88
C ARG A 51 -8.09 -1.92 5.78
N ALA A 52 -7.14 -1.04 5.47
CA ALA A 52 -7.41 0.38 5.33
C ALA A 52 -8.46 0.62 4.23
N LEU A 53 -8.28 0.02 3.05
CA LEU A 53 -9.24 0.08 1.95
C LEU A 53 -10.61 -0.47 2.35
N ARG A 54 -10.67 -1.66 2.95
CA ARG A 54 -11.95 -2.33 3.24
C ARG A 54 -12.69 -1.68 4.41
N GLN A 55 -11.98 -1.24 5.46
CA GLN A 55 -12.60 -0.88 6.75
C GLN A 55 -12.40 0.57 7.19
N TRP A 56 -11.26 1.20 6.89
CA TRP A 56 -10.93 2.52 7.47
C TRP A 56 -11.25 3.69 6.53
N VAL A 57 -11.42 3.45 5.24
CA VAL A 57 -11.75 4.50 4.28
C VAL A 57 -13.25 4.45 3.98
N LYS A 58 -13.94 5.59 4.09
CA LYS A 58 -15.36 5.70 3.70
C LYS A 58 -15.51 5.56 2.18
N PRO A 59 -16.66 5.12 1.64
CA PRO A 59 -16.95 5.25 0.22
C PRO A 59 -16.73 6.69 -0.26
N GLY A 60 -16.02 6.88 -1.38
CA GLY A 60 -15.63 8.21 -1.86
C GLY A 60 -14.42 8.83 -1.15
N GLY A 61 -13.93 8.23 -0.07
CA GLY A 61 -12.74 8.69 0.65
C GLY A 61 -11.43 8.26 0.00
N THR A 62 -10.32 8.77 0.51
CA THR A 62 -8.98 8.56 -0.06
C THR A 62 -8.07 7.78 0.88
N LEU A 63 -7.32 6.84 0.33
CA LEU A 63 -6.17 6.20 0.96
C LEU A 63 -4.89 6.64 0.25
N ALA A 64 -3.96 7.25 1.00
CA ALA A 64 -2.59 7.45 0.56
C ALA A 64 -1.65 6.59 1.38
N PHE A 65 -0.78 5.83 0.73
CA PHE A 65 0.15 4.96 1.42
C PHE A 65 1.50 4.87 0.75
N ILE A 66 2.54 4.74 1.56
CA ILE A 66 3.90 4.43 1.10
C ILE A 66 4.22 2.98 1.42
N VAL A 67 4.79 2.23 0.48
CA VAL A 67 5.18 0.82 0.64
C VAL A 67 6.44 0.52 -0.14
N PRO A 68 7.19 -0.57 0.16
CA PRO A 68 8.30 -1.00 -0.66
C PRO A 68 7.82 -1.35 -2.07
N ILE A 69 8.60 -1.02 -3.10
CA ILE A 69 8.24 -1.26 -4.52
C ILE A 69 7.93 -2.73 -4.80
N GLY A 70 8.55 -3.65 -4.05
CA GLY A 70 8.30 -5.08 -4.17
C GLY A 70 6.83 -5.49 -3.95
N LEU A 71 6.01 -4.68 -3.29
CA LEU A 71 4.56 -4.93 -3.19
C LEU A 71 3.86 -4.74 -4.55
N MET A 72 4.42 -3.92 -5.43
CA MET A 72 3.92 -3.68 -6.79
C MET A 72 4.47 -4.68 -7.81
N GLU A 73 5.61 -5.31 -7.54
CA GLU A 73 6.30 -6.17 -8.53
C GLU A 73 6.19 -7.66 -8.19
N ALA A 74 6.42 -8.03 -6.94
CA ALA A 74 6.55 -9.43 -6.55
C ALA A 74 5.23 -10.18 -6.61
N GLU A 75 5.31 -11.50 -6.76
CA GLU A 75 4.14 -12.40 -6.82
C GLU A 75 3.25 -12.29 -5.57
N TYR A 76 3.87 -12.18 -4.38
CA TYR A 76 3.12 -12.07 -3.13
C TYR A 76 2.24 -10.82 -3.05
N GLY A 77 2.57 -9.77 -3.81
CA GLY A 77 1.75 -8.56 -3.91
C GLY A 77 0.59 -8.67 -4.89
N GLY A 78 0.58 -9.71 -5.74
CA GLY A 78 -0.44 -9.92 -6.78
C GLY A 78 -1.87 -9.89 -6.25
N PRO A 79 -2.20 -10.59 -5.15
CA PRO A 79 -3.51 -10.52 -4.53
C PRO A 79 -3.92 -9.10 -4.12
N LEU A 80 -3.05 -8.33 -3.47
CA LEU A 80 -3.34 -6.94 -3.13
C LEU A 80 -3.53 -6.08 -4.38
N ARG A 81 -2.69 -6.26 -5.41
CA ARG A 81 -2.85 -5.54 -6.69
C ARG A 81 -4.20 -5.83 -7.36
N ARG A 82 -4.75 -7.03 -7.19
CA ARG A 82 -6.10 -7.36 -7.64
C ARG A 82 -7.15 -6.54 -6.90
N VAL A 83 -7.04 -6.42 -5.57
CA VAL A 83 -7.95 -5.60 -4.76
C VAL A 83 -7.84 -4.12 -5.12
N LEU A 84 -6.62 -3.61 -5.33
CA LEU A 84 -6.40 -2.21 -5.72
C LEU A 84 -7.07 -1.86 -7.06
N ARG A 85 -7.20 -2.81 -7.99
CA ARG A 85 -7.89 -2.63 -9.27
C ARG A 85 -9.41 -2.50 -9.15
N GLU A 86 -9.99 -2.78 -7.99
CA GLU A 86 -11.41 -2.52 -7.72
C GLU A 86 -11.68 -1.04 -7.44
N TYR A 87 -10.63 -0.23 -7.33
CA TYR A 87 -10.71 1.15 -6.90
C TYR A 87 -10.01 2.10 -7.88
N LYS A 88 -10.44 3.35 -7.89
CA LYS A 88 -9.82 4.42 -8.67
C LYS A 88 -8.45 4.77 -8.11
N ILE A 89 -7.40 4.39 -8.82
CA ILE A 89 -6.02 4.81 -8.51
C ILE A 89 -5.83 6.23 -9.04
N LYS A 90 -5.36 7.13 -8.19
CA LYS A 90 -5.17 8.55 -8.50
C LYS A 90 -3.71 8.87 -8.83
N LEU A 91 -2.78 8.29 -8.07
CA LEU A 91 -1.35 8.58 -8.18
C LEU A 91 -0.54 7.32 -7.90
N ILE A 92 0.51 7.13 -8.69
CA ILE A 92 1.64 6.25 -8.38
C ILE A 92 2.91 7.11 -8.49
N ALA A 93 3.53 7.38 -7.36
CA ALA A 93 4.79 8.11 -7.28
C ALA A 93 5.91 7.14 -6.90
N ASP A 94 6.83 6.93 -7.84
CA ASP A 94 8.02 6.11 -7.69
C ASP A 94 9.17 6.93 -7.11
N LEU A 95 9.70 6.50 -5.96
CA LEU A 95 10.80 7.16 -5.26
C LEU A 95 12.14 6.41 -5.44
N GLU A 96 12.24 5.48 -6.40
CA GLU A 96 13.49 4.76 -6.67
C GLU A 96 14.67 5.71 -6.97
N GLY A 97 14.42 6.77 -7.77
CA GLY A 97 15.44 7.75 -8.14
C GLY A 97 16.00 8.57 -6.96
N LEU A 98 15.30 8.59 -5.81
CA LEU A 98 15.77 9.24 -4.57
C LEU A 98 16.72 8.34 -3.76
N GLY A 99 16.81 7.05 -4.09
CA GLY A 99 17.75 6.11 -3.51
C GLY A 99 17.77 6.09 -1.97
N ARG A 100 18.93 6.37 -1.38
CA ARG A 100 19.13 6.36 0.09
C ARG A 100 18.62 7.63 0.77
N THR A 101 18.23 8.64 0.00
CA THR A 101 17.83 9.94 0.53
C THR A 101 16.41 9.90 1.11
N THR A 102 15.58 8.94 0.67
CA THR A 102 14.22 8.75 1.17
C THR A 102 14.18 8.22 2.61
N PHE A 103 14.92 7.14 2.89
CA PHE A 103 14.92 6.48 4.21
C PHE A 103 16.32 6.06 4.62
N ARG A 104 16.86 6.68 5.68
CA ARG A 104 18.21 6.41 6.18
C ARG A 104 18.40 4.94 6.53
N GLY A 105 19.38 4.29 5.92
CA GLY A 105 19.74 2.90 6.19
C GLY A 105 18.84 1.84 5.53
N ILE A 106 17.84 2.26 4.75
CA ILE A 106 16.97 1.36 3.99
C ILE A 106 17.45 1.36 2.53
N LYS A 107 17.62 0.16 1.95
CA LYS A 107 18.10 -0.01 0.57
C LYS A 107 16.98 -0.23 -0.44
N ARG A 108 15.75 -0.51 0.01
CA ARG A 108 14.66 -0.83 -0.91
C ARG A 108 13.94 0.44 -1.32
N PRO A 109 13.75 0.66 -2.63
CA PRO A 109 12.86 1.70 -3.13
C PRO A 109 11.45 1.57 -2.55
N THR A 110 10.79 2.70 -2.45
CA THR A 110 9.41 2.80 -2.00
C THR A 110 8.58 3.50 -3.06
N VAL A 111 7.29 3.22 -3.06
CA VAL A 111 6.30 3.85 -3.92
C VAL A 111 5.22 4.44 -3.04
N ILE A 112 4.76 5.65 -3.38
CA ILE A 112 3.55 6.24 -2.82
C ILE A 112 2.41 5.95 -3.79
N VAL A 113 1.30 5.45 -3.26
CA VAL A 113 0.08 5.22 -4.05
C VAL A 113 -1.07 5.96 -3.38
N VAL A 114 -1.87 6.64 -4.19
CA VAL A 114 -3.11 7.29 -3.76
C VAL A 114 -4.27 6.62 -4.47
N VAL A 115 -5.27 6.21 -3.69
CA VAL A 115 -6.45 5.48 -4.16
C VAL A 115 -7.70 6.16 -3.59
N GLU A 116 -8.66 6.44 -4.45
CA GLU A 116 -10.01 6.86 -4.07
C GLU A 116 -10.91 5.63 -3.98
N LYS A 117 -11.68 5.49 -2.90
CA LYS A 117 -12.58 4.35 -2.65
C LYS A 117 -13.88 4.50 -3.45
N THR A 118 -13.73 4.55 -4.76
CA THR A 118 -14.76 4.55 -5.79
C THR A 118 -14.38 3.53 -6.85
N ALA A 119 -15.36 2.97 -7.57
CA ALA A 119 -15.07 2.07 -8.66
C ALA A 119 -14.31 2.81 -9.77
N PRO A 120 -13.31 2.19 -10.41
CA PRO A 120 -12.58 2.81 -11.51
C PRO A 120 -13.47 2.93 -12.75
N SER A 121 -13.19 3.95 -13.55
CA SER A 121 -13.73 4.19 -14.88
C SER A 121 -12.64 4.04 -15.95
N THR A 122 -13.02 3.78 -17.19
CA THR A 122 -12.10 3.83 -18.34
C THR A 122 -11.57 5.23 -18.64
N ASP A 123 -12.29 6.26 -18.16
CA ASP A 123 -11.93 7.67 -18.32
C ASP A 123 -11.06 8.19 -17.16
N ASP A 124 -10.70 7.33 -16.20
CA ASP A 124 -9.85 7.73 -15.09
C ASP A 124 -8.38 7.81 -15.52
N ASP A 125 -7.80 8.99 -15.39
CA ASP A 125 -6.36 9.18 -15.48
C ASP A 125 -5.66 8.76 -14.18
N VAL A 126 -4.51 8.10 -14.33
CA VAL A 126 -3.57 7.82 -13.23
C VAL A 126 -2.36 8.72 -13.40
N GLU A 127 -2.12 9.58 -12.41
CA GLU A 127 -0.89 10.37 -12.38
C GLU A 127 0.30 9.45 -12.06
N MET A 128 1.35 9.54 -12.87
CA MET A 128 2.58 8.77 -12.70
C MET A 128 3.72 9.76 -12.46
N LEU A 129 4.33 9.71 -11.28
CA LEU A 129 5.48 10.55 -10.94
C LEU A 129 6.72 9.67 -10.74
N GLN A 130 7.83 10.07 -11.33
CA GLN A 130 9.16 9.51 -11.03
C GLN A 130 9.96 10.59 -10.34
N LEU A 131 10.34 10.32 -9.09
CA LEU A 131 11.10 11.26 -8.28
C LEU A 131 12.57 10.87 -8.31
N ASP A 132 13.42 11.85 -8.57
CA ASP A 132 14.86 11.75 -8.51
C ASP A 132 15.45 12.86 -7.63
N GLU A 133 16.78 12.88 -7.47
CA GLU A 133 17.47 13.85 -6.63
C GLU A 133 17.21 15.31 -7.01
N SER A 134 16.78 15.62 -8.24
CA SER A 134 16.42 16.99 -8.63
C SER A 134 15.18 17.52 -7.90
N CYS A 135 14.33 16.63 -7.37
CA CYS A 135 13.12 16.99 -6.63
C CYS A 135 13.40 17.51 -5.21
N ILE A 136 14.64 17.39 -4.73
CA ILE A 136 15.03 17.72 -3.35
C ILE A 136 16.18 18.75 -3.27
N THR A 137 16.57 19.33 -4.41
CA THR A 137 17.58 20.38 -4.57
C THR A 137 16.94 21.68 -5.03
#